data_AF-A0A6M6IJP2-F1
#
_entry.id   AF-A0A6M6IJP2-F1
#
_cell.length_a   1.000
_cell.length_b   1.000
_cell.length_c   1.000
_cell.angle_alpha   90.00
_cell.angle_beta   90.00
_cell.angle_gamma   90.00
#
_symmetry.space_group_name_H-M   'P 1'
#
loop_
_entity.id
_entity.type
_entity.pdbx_description
1 polymer ?
#
loop_
_entity_poly.entity_id
_entity_poly.type
_entity_poly.pdbx_seq_one_letter_code
_entity_poly.pdbx_strand_id
1 'polypeptide(L)'
;MKLNPSSKKSNRYLDKIKAEHDALNQELTPLKAELAEAEAEHAAAREKQTRLRDAAGSMSMNTPSAAKAHWPILCEANQRMERLKSKVSNLESQLRPLQQVLATPERFALARKQLDDLMAQRKALTAEVQTVDGQLTKIAKRLADLEARIAVETKSASRALLDTEAEFVAPETLTKLEMELRITRASQVELERQRDAIQGQLAGLPDAARKARDHFIHCRAAMAEIELHEQLMPVMNALARASAARRQINYHHDESRFPVEIPRDLIEAASDALAAEMPAA
;
A
#
# COMPACT_ATOMS: atom_id res chain seq x y z
N MET A 1 19.94 26.52 -6.87
CA MET A 1 19.33 26.65 -8.21
C MET A 1 18.39 25.47 -8.44
N LYS A 2 17.27 25.70 -9.12
CA LYS A 2 16.11 24.79 -9.27
C LYS A 2 16.49 23.38 -9.76
N LEU A 3 16.47 22.38 -8.87
CA LEU A 3 16.39 20.96 -9.23
C LEU A 3 14.91 20.58 -9.36
N ASN A 4 14.33 20.88 -10.52
CA ASN A 4 13.09 20.26 -10.98
C ASN A 4 13.24 19.97 -12.48
N PRO A 5 13.82 18.81 -12.87
CA PRO A 5 13.81 18.38 -14.25
C PRO A 5 12.81 17.24 -14.54
N SER A 6 12.01 16.77 -13.58
CA SER A 6 11.21 15.54 -13.70
C SER A 6 9.74 15.72 -14.08
N SER A 7 9.27 16.92 -14.42
CA SER A 7 7.96 17.07 -15.06
C SER A 7 8.12 17.29 -16.56
N LYS A 8 7.71 16.29 -17.36
CA LYS A 8 7.48 16.35 -18.83
C LYS A 8 8.64 15.95 -19.76
N LYS A 9 9.49 15.00 -19.41
CA LYS A 9 10.20 14.21 -20.45
C LYS A 9 9.54 12.84 -20.49
N SER A 10 9.08 12.43 -21.68
CA SER A 10 8.62 11.07 -21.95
C SER A 10 9.62 10.09 -21.34
N ASN A 11 9.17 9.27 -20.40
CA ASN A 11 10.03 8.34 -19.68
C ASN A 11 10.48 7.24 -20.65
N ARG A 12 11.57 7.51 -21.37
CA ARG A 12 12.03 6.71 -22.51
C ARG A 12 12.41 5.29 -22.09
N TYR A 13 12.80 5.13 -20.83
CA TYR A 13 13.08 3.82 -20.23
C TYR A 13 11.80 3.03 -19.99
N LEU A 14 10.78 3.63 -19.36
CA LEU A 14 9.48 2.98 -19.20
C LEU A 14 8.83 2.68 -20.55
N ASP A 15 8.95 3.55 -21.55
CA ASP A 15 8.39 3.30 -22.88
C ASP A 15 9.06 2.08 -23.56
N LYS A 16 10.36 1.89 -23.37
CA LYS A 16 11.06 0.67 -23.81
C LYS A 16 10.58 -0.58 -23.08
N ILE A 17 10.46 -0.52 -21.76
CA ILE A 17 9.94 -1.63 -20.95
C ILE A 17 8.51 -1.98 -21.36
N LYS A 18 7.66 -0.98 -21.66
CA LYS A 18 6.31 -1.21 -22.18
C LYS A 18 6.36 -1.96 -23.51
N ALA A 19 7.20 -1.52 -24.44
CA ALA A 19 7.35 -2.19 -25.73
C ALA A 19 7.85 -3.64 -25.58
N GLU A 20 8.83 -3.89 -24.71
CA GLU A 20 9.32 -5.24 -24.40
C GLU A 20 8.25 -6.12 -23.75
N HIS A 21 7.51 -5.57 -22.79
CA HIS A 21 6.38 -6.26 -22.16
C HIS A 21 5.30 -6.63 -23.18
N ASP A 22 4.92 -5.68 -24.05
CA ASP A 22 3.89 -5.90 -25.06
C ASP A 22 4.34 -6.92 -26.12
N ALA A 23 5.62 -6.90 -26.51
CA ALA A 23 6.20 -7.89 -27.42
C ALA A 23 6.17 -9.32 -26.82
N LEU A 24 6.63 -9.48 -25.57
CA LEU A 24 6.59 -10.78 -24.87
C LEU A 24 5.15 -11.26 -24.65
N ASN A 25 4.22 -10.35 -24.40
CA ASN A 25 2.81 -10.70 -24.24
C ASN A 25 2.17 -11.13 -25.57
N GLN A 26 2.55 -10.49 -26.69
CA GLN A 26 2.17 -10.93 -28.03
C GLN A 26 2.68 -12.35 -28.34
N GLU A 27 3.90 -12.71 -27.93
CA GLU A 27 4.43 -14.07 -28.10
C GLU A 27 3.77 -15.11 -27.18
N LEU A 28 3.36 -14.70 -25.98
CA LEU A 28 2.77 -15.59 -24.98
C LEU A 28 1.32 -15.97 -25.33
N THR A 29 0.53 -15.07 -25.93
CA THR A 29 -0.86 -15.35 -26.30
C THR A 29 -1.05 -16.56 -27.23
N PRO A 30 -0.34 -16.71 -28.37
CA PRO A 30 -0.46 -17.90 -29.21
C PRO A 30 0.08 -19.16 -28.52
N LEU A 31 1.17 -19.05 -27.76
CA LEU A 31 1.74 -20.19 -27.02
C LEU A 31 0.79 -20.74 -25.94
N LYS A 32 -0.02 -19.88 -25.32
CA LYS A 32 -1.08 -20.33 -24.39
C LYS A 32 -2.21 -21.05 -25.12
N ALA A 33 -2.58 -20.59 -26.31
CA ALA A 33 -3.57 -21.28 -27.14
C ALA A 33 -3.04 -22.66 -27.60
N GLU A 34 -1.80 -22.72 -28.10
CA GLU A 34 -1.13 -23.98 -28.47
C GLU A 34 -0.97 -24.93 -27.27
N LEU A 35 -0.71 -24.40 -26.08
CA LEU A 35 -0.65 -25.21 -24.85
C LEU A 35 -2.02 -25.81 -24.52
N ALA A 36 -3.10 -25.03 -24.62
CA ALA A 36 -4.45 -25.53 -24.39
C ALA A 36 -4.84 -26.64 -25.38
N GLU A 37 -4.47 -26.48 -26.66
CA GLU A 37 -4.64 -27.52 -27.67
C GLU A 37 -3.82 -28.77 -27.35
N ALA A 38 -2.54 -28.62 -26.99
CA ALA A 38 -1.68 -29.75 -26.61
C ALA A 38 -2.14 -30.47 -25.33
N GLU A 39 -2.71 -29.75 -24.37
CA GLU A 39 -3.32 -30.33 -23.17
C GLU A 39 -4.58 -31.15 -23.53
N ALA A 40 -5.41 -30.65 -24.44
CA ALA A 40 -6.56 -31.39 -24.97
C ALA A 40 -6.14 -32.64 -25.77
N GLU A 41 -5.13 -32.52 -26.63
CA GLU A 41 -4.54 -33.66 -27.37
C GLU A 41 -3.99 -34.72 -26.42
N HIS A 42 -3.23 -34.32 -25.40
CA HIS A 42 -2.69 -35.24 -24.40
C HIS A 42 -3.81 -35.88 -23.56
N ALA A 43 -4.85 -35.14 -23.17
CA ALA A 43 -6.01 -35.69 -22.49
C ALA A 43 -6.73 -36.73 -23.34
N ALA A 44 -6.98 -36.45 -24.62
CA ALA A 44 -7.60 -37.37 -25.56
C ALA A 44 -6.74 -38.63 -25.79
N ALA A 45 -5.41 -38.47 -25.93
CA ALA A 45 -4.47 -39.59 -26.05
C ALA A 45 -4.47 -40.44 -24.76
N ARG A 46 -4.53 -39.80 -23.59
CA ARG A 46 -4.58 -40.50 -22.30
C ARG A 46 -5.87 -41.31 -22.16
N GLU A 47 -7.02 -40.73 -22.51
CA GLU A 47 -8.30 -41.45 -22.52
C GLU A 47 -8.30 -42.63 -23.50
N LYS A 48 -7.71 -42.47 -24.68
CA LYS A 48 -7.57 -43.56 -25.64
C LYS A 48 -6.68 -44.67 -25.08
N GLN A 49 -5.57 -44.33 -24.42
CA GLN A 49 -4.70 -45.29 -23.76
C GLN A 49 -5.42 -46.06 -22.64
N THR A 50 -6.22 -45.38 -21.80
CA THR A 50 -6.98 -46.04 -20.74
C THR A 50 -8.03 -46.98 -21.33
N ARG A 51 -8.80 -46.53 -22.33
CA ARG A 51 -9.78 -47.39 -23.03
C ARG A 51 -9.13 -48.64 -23.65
N LEU A 52 -7.98 -48.49 -24.30
CA LEU A 52 -7.24 -49.62 -24.88
C LEU A 52 -6.73 -50.60 -23.81
N ARG A 53 -6.39 -50.10 -22.62
CA ARG A 53 -5.98 -50.93 -21.47
C ARG A 53 -7.18 -51.65 -20.86
N ASP A 54 -8.29 -50.95 -20.67
CA ASP A 54 -9.51 -51.47 -20.04
C ASP A 54 -10.22 -52.50 -20.93
N ALA A 55 -10.14 -52.36 -22.26
CA ALA A 55 -10.69 -53.30 -23.24
C ALA A 55 -10.07 -54.71 -23.17
N ALA A 56 -8.86 -54.86 -22.61
CA ALA A 56 -8.24 -56.17 -22.38
C ALA A 56 -8.72 -56.85 -21.08
N GLY A 57 -9.59 -56.20 -20.31
CA GLY A 57 -10.08 -56.67 -19.03
C GLY A 57 -9.14 -56.34 -17.87
N SER A 58 -9.69 -55.91 -16.73
CA SER A 58 -8.95 -55.52 -15.52
C SER A 58 -8.10 -56.64 -14.90
N MET A 59 -8.30 -57.88 -15.32
CA MET A 59 -7.56 -59.07 -14.86
C MET A 59 -6.40 -59.50 -15.78
N SER A 60 -6.20 -58.83 -16.92
CA SER A 60 -5.05 -59.10 -17.78
C SER A 60 -3.77 -58.50 -17.16
N MET A 61 -2.82 -59.35 -16.77
CA MET A 61 -1.49 -58.90 -16.31
C MET A 61 -0.63 -58.32 -17.45
N ASN A 62 -0.99 -58.54 -18.71
CA ASN A 62 -0.23 -58.07 -19.86
C ASN A 62 -0.85 -56.81 -20.47
N THR A 63 0.01 -55.86 -20.87
CA THR A 63 -0.42 -54.69 -21.64
C THR A 63 -0.84 -55.13 -23.04
N PRO A 64 -2.10 -54.86 -23.48
CA PRO A 64 -2.54 -55.26 -24.80
C PRO A 64 -1.69 -54.63 -25.91
N SER A 65 -1.46 -55.37 -27.00
CA SER A 65 -0.60 -54.95 -28.11
C SER A 65 -0.99 -53.56 -28.67
N ALA A 66 -2.29 -53.28 -28.78
CA ALA A 66 -2.80 -51.98 -29.20
C ALA A 66 -2.44 -50.83 -28.24
N ALA A 67 -2.49 -51.07 -26.92
CA ALA A 67 -2.06 -50.09 -25.92
C ALA A 67 -0.53 -49.91 -25.93
N LYS A 68 0.24 -50.96 -26.21
CA LYS A 68 1.70 -50.89 -26.38
C LYS A 68 2.08 -50.07 -27.62
N ALA A 69 1.37 -50.24 -28.73
CA ALA A 69 1.57 -49.47 -29.95
C ALA A 69 1.14 -47.99 -29.82
N HIS A 70 0.16 -47.70 -28.96
CA HIS A 70 -0.31 -46.34 -28.70
C HIS A 70 0.55 -45.57 -27.67
N TRP A 71 1.36 -46.28 -26.87
CA TRP A 71 2.20 -45.68 -25.83
C TRP A 71 3.15 -44.58 -26.34
N PRO A 72 3.88 -44.73 -27.47
CA PRO A 72 4.73 -43.68 -28.01
C PRO A 72 3.97 -42.38 -28.35
N ILE A 73 2.74 -42.48 -28.88
CA ILE A 73 1.90 -41.32 -29.22
C ILE A 73 1.53 -40.53 -27.97
N LEU A 74 1.16 -41.22 -26.88
CA LEU A 74 0.91 -40.58 -25.58
C LEU A 74 2.18 -39.89 -25.05
N CYS A 75 3.34 -40.55 -25.15
CA CYS A 75 4.61 -39.97 -24.71
C CYS A 75 4.98 -38.73 -25.53
N GLU A 76 4.78 -38.74 -26.85
CA GLU A 76 5.02 -37.60 -27.74
C GLU A 76 4.09 -36.42 -27.42
N ALA A 77 2.79 -36.69 -27.22
CA ALA A 77 1.83 -35.67 -26.81
C ALA A 77 2.19 -35.05 -25.44
N ASN A 78 2.62 -35.88 -24.48
CA ASN A 78 3.09 -35.42 -23.17
C ASN A 78 4.37 -34.56 -23.30
N GLN A 79 5.35 -35.01 -24.11
CA GLN A 79 6.57 -34.23 -24.34
C GLN A 79 6.29 -32.88 -25.00
N ARG A 80 5.35 -32.83 -25.96
CA ARG A 80 4.93 -31.58 -26.60
C ARG A 80 4.30 -30.63 -25.57
N MET A 81 3.37 -31.13 -24.77
CA MET A 81 2.72 -30.37 -23.69
C MET A 81 3.76 -29.82 -22.70
N GLU A 82 4.67 -30.65 -22.19
CA GLU A 82 5.69 -30.23 -21.21
C GLU A 82 6.69 -29.20 -21.77
N ARG A 83 7.06 -29.32 -23.06
CA ARG A 83 7.87 -28.30 -23.75
C ARG A 83 7.14 -26.97 -23.84
N LEU A 84 5.85 -26.97 -24.17
CA LEU A 84 5.03 -25.76 -24.23
C LEU A 84 4.84 -25.14 -22.84
N LYS A 85 4.57 -25.95 -21.81
CA LYS A 85 4.52 -25.48 -20.40
C LYS A 85 5.81 -24.80 -19.97
N SER A 86 6.95 -25.40 -20.30
CA SER A 86 8.27 -24.83 -19.99
C SER A 86 8.48 -23.48 -20.68
N LYS A 87 8.10 -23.36 -21.96
CA LYS A 87 8.20 -22.10 -22.72
C LYS A 87 7.28 -21.01 -22.14
N VAL A 88 6.01 -21.33 -21.87
CA VAL A 88 5.06 -20.40 -21.26
C VAL A 88 5.56 -19.94 -19.89
N SER A 89 6.00 -20.87 -19.05
CA SER A 89 6.54 -20.54 -17.72
C SER A 89 7.77 -19.63 -17.80
N ASN A 90 8.68 -19.89 -18.76
CA ASN A 90 9.84 -19.03 -18.98
C ASN A 90 9.43 -17.61 -19.39
N LEU A 91 8.50 -17.46 -20.35
CA LEU A 91 8.00 -16.14 -20.76
C LEU A 91 7.26 -15.41 -19.61
N GLU A 92 6.46 -16.13 -18.82
CA GLU A 92 5.80 -15.55 -17.64
C GLU A 92 6.81 -15.07 -16.59
N SER A 93 7.92 -15.82 -16.41
CA SER A 93 8.99 -15.42 -15.50
C SER A 93 9.73 -14.16 -15.96
N GLN A 94 9.83 -13.94 -17.28
CA GLN A 94 10.42 -12.74 -17.87
C GLN A 94 9.44 -11.54 -17.82
N LEU A 95 8.14 -11.77 -17.97
CA LEU A 95 7.11 -10.73 -17.92
C LEU A 95 6.91 -10.16 -16.51
N ARG A 96 6.94 -11.00 -15.47
CA ARG A 96 6.71 -10.59 -14.08
C ARG A 96 7.57 -9.38 -13.63
N PRO A 97 8.90 -9.35 -13.81
CA PRO A 97 9.71 -8.20 -13.42
C PRO A 97 9.38 -6.95 -14.24
N LEU A 98 9.13 -7.08 -15.55
CA LEU A 98 8.74 -5.93 -16.40
C LEU A 98 7.42 -5.32 -15.91
N GLN A 99 6.43 -6.17 -15.60
CA GLN A 99 5.15 -5.72 -15.05
C GLN A 99 5.31 -4.99 -13.71
N GLN A 100 6.22 -5.45 -12.84
CA GLN A 100 6.51 -4.77 -11.57
C GLN A 100 7.07 -3.37 -11.80
N VAL A 101 8.00 -3.21 -12.74
CA VAL A 101 8.57 -1.89 -13.09
C VAL A 101 7.49 -0.97 -13.66
N LEU A 102 6.64 -1.48 -14.56
CA LEU A 102 5.54 -0.71 -15.15
C LEU A 102 4.49 -0.27 -14.15
N ALA A 103 4.21 -1.08 -13.13
CA ALA A 103 3.26 -0.74 -12.05
C ALA A 103 3.85 0.23 -11.01
N THR A 104 5.16 0.45 -10.99
CA THR A 104 5.84 1.24 -9.96
C THR A 104 5.35 2.70 -9.88
N PRO A 105 5.14 3.44 -10.98
CA PRO A 105 4.64 4.82 -10.93
C PRO A 105 3.25 4.93 -10.30
N GLU A 106 2.34 4.01 -10.63
CA GLU A 106 0.99 3.98 -10.07
C GLU A 106 1.03 3.64 -8.58
N ARG A 107 1.84 2.64 -8.19
CA ARG A 107 2.03 2.27 -6.77
C ARG A 107 2.60 3.43 -5.97
N PHE A 108 3.56 4.18 -6.51
CA PHE A 108 4.11 5.37 -5.87
C PHE A 108 3.05 6.46 -5.68
N ALA A 109 2.25 6.76 -6.71
CA ALA A 109 1.17 7.74 -6.63
C ALA A 109 0.11 7.35 -5.57
N LEU A 110 -0.26 6.07 -5.52
CA LEU A 110 -1.17 5.54 -4.51
C LEU A 110 -0.59 5.62 -3.09
N ALA A 111 0.65 5.19 -2.90
CA ALA A 111 1.33 5.24 -1.61
C ALA A 111 1.45 6.67 -1.09
N ARG A 112 1.75 7.63 -1.96
CA ARG A 112 1.80 9.05 -1.63
C ARG A 112 0.43 9.57 -1.17
N LYS A 113 -0.63 9.31 -1.94
CA LYS A 113 -1.99 9.70 -1.57
C LYS A 113 -2.41 9.12 -0.24
N GLN A 114 -2.15 7.83 0.00
CA GLN A 114 -2.47 7.17 1.27
C GLN A 114 -1.77 7.83 2.46
N LEU A 115 -0.49 8.20 2.30
CA LEU A 115 0.26 8.90 3.34
C LEU A 115 -0.32 10.31 3.57
N ASP A 116 -0.57 11.07 2.51
CA ASP A 116 -1.16 12.41 2.59
C ASP A 116 -2.56 12.39 3.25
N ASP A 117 -3.40 11.42 2.91
CA ASP A 117 -4.74 11.24 3.48
C ASP A 117 -4.68 10.94 4.98
N LEU A 118 -3.77 10.05 5.41
CA LEU A 118 -3.58 9.74 6.84
C LEU A 118 -3.05 10.95 7.62
N MET A 119 -2.16 11.73 7.02
CA MET A 119 -1.66 12.97 7.62
C MET A 119 -2.76 14.03 7.74
N ALA A 120 -3.62 14.15 6.72
CA ALA A 120 -4.78 15.04 6.75
C ALA A 120 -5.81 14.60 7.81
N GLN A 121 -6.11 13.30 7.89
CA GLN A 121 -6.99 12.73 8.92
C GLN A 121 -6.47 13.01 10.33
N ARG A 122 -5.17 12.81 10.58
CA ARG A 122 -4.57 13.13 11.87
C ARG A 122 -4.72 14.61 12.22
N LYS A 123 -4.48 15.51 11.27
CA LYS A 123 -4.61 16.96 11.46
C LYS A 123 -6.07 17.36 11.76
N ALA A 124 -7.02 16.79 11.02
CA ALA A 124 -8.46 17.03 11.24
C ALA A 124 -8.90 16.57 12.63
N LEU A 125 -8.61 15.33 13.02
CA LEU A 125 -9.00 14.80 14.33
C LEU A 125 -8.31 15.55 15.48
N THR A 126 -7.06 15.97 15.31
CA THR A 126 -6.37 16.80 16.32
C THR A 126 -7.06 18.15 16.50
N ALA A 127 -7.51 18.78 15.41
CA ALA A 127 -8.28 20.02 15.48
C ALA A 127 -9.66 19.79 16.13
N GLU A 128 -10.32 18.66 15.85
CA GLU A 128 -11.58 18.29 16.51
C GLU A 128 -11.42 18.09 18.02
N VAL A 129 -10.36 17.42 18.47
CA VAL A 129 -10.07 17.32 19.92
C VAL A 129 -9.93 18.71 20.55
N GLN A 130 -9.18 19.61 19.90
CA GLN A 130 -9.01 20.98 20.41
C GLN A 130 -10.33 21.76 20.48
N THR A 131 -11.24 21.57 19.51
CA THR A 131 -12.55 22.24 19.57
C THR A 131 -13.42 21.67 20.68
N VAL A 132 -13.44 20.35 20.87
CA VAL A 132 -14.19 19.69 21.95
C VAL A 132 -13.63 20.08 23.32
N ASP A 133 -12.31 20.11 23.50
CA ASP A 133 -11.67 20.58 24.74
C ASP A 133 -12.03 22.05 25.03
N GLY A 134 -12.06 22.89 23.99
CA GLY A 134 -12.53 24.27 24.08
C GLY A 134 -14.01 24.40 24.47
N GLN A 135 -14.86 23.45 24.10
CA GLN A 135 -16.26 23.40 24.53
C GLN A 135 -16.39 22.88 25.97
N LEU A 136 -15.66 21.84 26.34
CA LEU A 136 -15.62 21.29 27.69
C LEU A 136 -15.19 22.34 28.71
N THR A 137 -14.16 23.13 28.42
CA THR A 137 -13.74 24.23 29.31
C THR A 137 -14.82 25.30 29.48
N LYS A 138 -15.62 25.59 28.44
CA LYS A 138 -16.77 26.51 28.54
C LYS A 138 -17.90 25.92 29.37
N ILE A 139 -18.21 24.64 29.21
CA ILE A 139 -19.24 23.95 30.00
C ILE A 139 -18.82 23.86 31.47
N ALA A 140 -17.57 23.54 31.75
CA ALA A 140 -17.04 23.50 33.11
C ALA A 140 -17.19 24.86 33.83
N LYS A 141 -16.92 25.97 33.14
CA LYS A 141 -17.17 27.32 33.68
C LYS A 141 -18.66 27.57 33.95
N ARG A 142 -19.53 27.21 33.00
CA ARG A 142 -20.99 27.36 33.17
C ARG A 142 -21.52 26.53 34.33
N LEU A 143 -21.00 25.32 34.54
CA LEU A 143 -21.35 24.47 35.67
C LEU A 143 -20.95 25.13 37.00
N ALA A 144 -19.72 25.63 37.11
CA ALA A 144 -19.27 26.34 38.31
C ALA A 144 -20.13 27.59 38.61
N ASP A 145 -20.47 28.36 37.58
CA ASP A 145 -21.34 29.54 37.71
C ASP A 145 -22.77 29.16 38.15
N LEU A 146 -23.34 28.10 37.57
CA LEU A 146 -24.66 27.59 37.94
C LEU A 146 -24.67 27.05 39.38
N GLU A 147 -23.66 26.29 39.78
CA GLU A 147 -23.51 25.78 41.15
C GLU A 147 -23.39 26.92 42.17
N ALA A 148 -22.63 27.97 41.84
CA ALA A 148 -22.53 29.17 42.68
C ALA A 148 -23.87 29.91 42.80
N ARG A 149 -24.61 30.07 41.68
CA ARG A 149 -25.94 30.71 41.68
C ARG A 149 -26.97 29.91 42.48
N ILE A 150 -26.99 28.58 42.32
CA ILE A 150 -27.84 27.69 43.11
C ILE A 150 -27.51 27.87 44.59
N ALA A 151 -26.24 27.84 44.98
CA ALA A 151 -25.86 28.02 46.38
C ALA A 151 -26.28 29.38 46.97
N VAL A 152 -26.24 30.45 46.18
CA VAL A 152 -26.73 31.78 46.59
C VAL A 152 -28.26 31.78 46.74
N GLU A 153 -28.98 31.23 45.76
CA GLU A 153 -30.45 31.18 45.76
C GLU A 153 -30.99 30.26 46.87
N THR A 154 -30.32 29.14 47.15
CA THR A 154 -30.68 28.29 48.28
C THR A 154 -30.52 29.05 49.60
N LYS A 155 -29.42 29.81 49.78
CA LYS A 155 -29.21 30.62 50.99
C LYS A 155 -30.24 31.74 51.14
N SER A 156 -30.60 32.42 50.06
CA SER A 156 -31.62 33.47 50.09
C SER A 156 -33.00 32.88 50.42
N ALA A 157 -33.37 31.76 49.80
CA ALA A 157 -34.61 31.05 50.07
C ALA A 157 -34.68 30.56 51.53
N SER A 158 -33.61 29.95 52.07
CA SER A 158 -33.56 29.51 53.47
C SER A 158 -33.70 30.68 54.44
N ARG A 159 -33.10 31.84 54.15
CA ARG A 159 -33.23 33.04 54.98
C ARG A 159 -34.64 33.60 54.97
N ALA A 160 -35.29 33.66 53.81
CA ALA A 160 -36.66 34.13 53.68
C ALA A 160 -37.64 33.27 54.51
N LEU A 161 -37.41 31.96 54.64
CA LEU A 161 -38.22 31.08 55.48
C LEU A 161 -38.04 31.35 56.97
N LEU A 162 -36.80 31.55 57.40
CA LEU A 162 -36.50 31.90 58.80
C LEU A 162 -37.16 33.23 59.19
N ASP A 163 -37.28 34.17 58.25
CA ASP A 163 -37.86 35.48 58.48
C ASP A 163 -39.41 35.48 58.45
N THR A 164 -40.05 34.46 57.84
CA THR A 164 -41.51 34.46 57.61
C THR A 164 -42.29 33.33 58.32
N GLU A 165 -41.61 32.35 58.95
CA GLU A 165 -42.22 31.16 59.59
C GLU A 165 -43.24 30.39 58.70
N ALA A 166 -43.22 30.63 57.39
CA ALA A 166 -44.15 30.07 56.43
C ALA A 166 -43.76 28.65 55.99
N GLU A 167 -44.73 27.90 55.47
CA GLU A 167 -44.52 26.56 54.90
C GLU A 167 -43.56 26.64 53.71
N PHE A 168 -42.52 25.79 53.68
CA PHE A 168 -41.47 25.87 52.66
C PHE A 168 -41.98 25.43 51.29
N VAL A 169 -42.00 26.37 50.36
CA VAL A 169 -42.19 26.11 48.93
C VAL A 169 -40.90 26.43 48.19
N ALA A 170 -40.36 25.46 47.44
CA ALA A 170 -39.14 25.65 46.66
C ALA A 170 -39.37 26.74 45.59
N PRO A 171 -38.53 27.79 45.52
CA PRO A 171 -38.66 28.84 44.52
C PRO A 171 -38.55 28.30 43.10
N GLU A 172 -39.40 28.78 42.18
CA GLU A 172 -39.34 28.41 40.75
C GLU A 172 -37.99 28.75 40.09
N THR A 173 -37.29 29.77 40.60
CA THR A 173 -35.95 30.16 40.17
C THR A 173 -34.94 29.04 40.45
N LEU A 174 -35.04 28.41 41.63
CA LEU A 174 -34.15 27.33 42.05
C LEU A 174 -34.41 26.06 41.21
N THR A 175 -35.66 25.71 40.94
CA THR A 175 -35.99 24.54 40.12
C THR A 175 -35.53 24.69 38.66
N LYS A 176 -35.63 25.91 38.10
CA LYS A 176 -35.09 26.23 36.76
C LYS A 176 -33.56 26.08 36.72
N LEU A 177 -32.84 26.63 37.71
CA LEU A 177 -31.38 26.50 37.79
C LEU A 177 -30.93 25.04 37.95
N GLU A 178 -31.63 24.23 38.75
CA GLU A 178 -31.34 22.80 38.88
C GLU A 178 -31.56 22.02 37.58
N MET A 179 -32.60 22.35 36.81
CA MET A 179 -32.83 21.77 35.49
C MET A 179 -31.72 22.16 34.51
N GLU A 180 -31.32 23.43 34.47
CA GLU A 180 -30.19 23.89 33.66
C GLU A 180 -28.88 23.18 34.06
N LEU A 181 -28.65 22.97 35.36
CA LEU A 181 -27.50 22.20 35.86
C LEU A 181 -27.52 20.75 35.36
N ARG A 182 -28.68 20.08 35.40
CA ARG A 182 -28.81 18.70 34.90
C ARG A 182 -28.54 18.62 33.39
N ILE A 183 -29.09 19.54 32.61
CA ILE A 183 -28.89 19.59 31.15
C ILE A 183 -27.41 19.86 30.82
N THR A 184 -26.77 20.80 31.52
CA THR A 184 -25.36 21.13 31.31
C THR A 184 -24.41 20.01 31.74
N ARG A 185 -24.73 19.25 32.79
CA ARG A 185 -23.98 18.03 33.13
C ARG A 185 -24.16 16.93 32.08
N ALA A 186 -25.37 16.76 31.56
CA ALA A 186 -25.62 15.79 30.49
C ALA A 186 -24.84 16.13 29.21
N SER A 187 -24.77 17.41 28.83
CA SER A 187 -23.98 17.84 27.67
C SER A 187 -22.47 17.74 27.90
N GLN A 188 -21.97 17.93 29.13
CA GLN A 188 -20.58 17.65 29.48
C GLN A 188 -20.22 16.19 29.21
N VAL A 189 -21.01 15.25 29.74
CA VAL A 189 -20.75 13.81 29.59
C VAL A 189 -20.77 13.42 28.10
N GLU A 190 -21.66 14.01 27.31
CA GLU A 190 -21.71 13.75 25.87
C GLU A 190 -20.47 14.25 25.14
N LEU A 191 -19.98 15.46 25.45
CA LEU A 191 -18.72 15.96 24.89
C LEU A 191 -17.51 15.15 25.34
N GLU A 192 -17.48 14.66 26.59
CA GLU A 192 -16.43 13.76 27.07
C GLU A 192 -16.42 12.44 26.30
N ARG A 193 -17.60 11.84 26.04
CA ARG A 193 -17.71 10.66 25.18
C ARG A 193 -17.23 10.91 23.76
N GLN A 194 -17.58 12.07 23.18
CA GLN A 194 -17.11 12.45 21.85
C GLN A 194 -15.59 12.61 21.82
N ARG A 195 -15.01 13.28 22.81
CA ARG A 195 -13.55 13.41 22.96
C ARG A 195 -12.89 12.04 23.03
N ASP A 196 -13.39 11.14 23.88
CA ASP A 196 -12.80 9.82 24.08
C ASP A 196 -12.91 8.95 22.81
N ALA A 197 -14.02 9.08 22.06
CA ALA A 197 -14.17 8.43 20.76
C ALA A 197 -13.14 8.92 19.73
N ILE A 198 -12.93 10.24 19.63
CA ILE A 198 -11.93 10.83 18.73
C ILE A 198 -10.50 10.44 19.17
N GLN A 199 -10.22 10.41 20.48
CA GLN A 199 -8.94 9.94 21.01
C GLN A 199 -8.69 8.45 20.70
N GLY A 200 -9.74 7.62 20.75
CA GLY A 200 -9.66 6.22 20.31
C GLY A 200 -9.28 6.09 18.84
N GLN A 201 -9.84 6.93 17.97
CA GLN A 201 -9.46 6.98 16.54
C GLN A 201 -8.01 7.45 16.36
N LEU A 202 -7.58 8.48 17.10
CA LEU A 202 -6.21 8.97 17.08
C LEU A 202 -5.18 7.92 17.56
N ALA A 203 -5.55 7.03 18.48
CA ALA A 203 -4.64 5.99 18.98
C ALA A 203 -4.26 4.95 17.91
N GLY A 204 -5.13 4.69 16.93
CA GLY A 204 -4.87 3.73 15.85
C GLY A 204 -4.10 4.31 14.64
N LEU A 205 -4.11 5.63 14.47
CA LEU A 205 -3.48 6.30 13.33
C LEU A 205 -1.94 6.22 13.27
N PRO A 206 -1.16 6.22 14.37
CA PRO A 206 0.29 6.14 14.33
C PRO A 206 0.82 4.89 13.64
N ASP A 207 0.21 3.73 13.87
CA ASP A 207 0.65 2.48 13.25
C ASP A 207 0.28 2.41 11.77
N ALA A 208 -0.91 2.91 11.40
CA ALA A 208 -1.30 3.06 10.00
C ALA A 208 -0.38 4.02 9.25
N ALA A 209 -0.05 5.17 9.86
CA ALA A 209 0.88 6.15 9.31
C ALA A 209 2.30 5.57 9.16
N ARG A 210 2.78 4.79 10.14
CA ARG A 210 4.08 4.11 10.05
C ARG A 210 4.13 3.16 8.85
N LYS A 211 3.11 2.30 8.70
CA LYS A 211 3.02 1.35 7.57
C LYS A 211 2.93 2.06 6.22
N ALA A 212 2.11 3.11 6.11
CA ALA A 212 1.97 3.89 4.89
C ALA A 212 3.28 4.61 4.53
N ARG A 213 4.00 5.14 5.53
CA ARG A 213 5.31 5.76 5.36
C ARG A 213 6.35 4.76 4.87
N ASP A 214 6.44 3.59 5.49
CA ASP A 214 7.39 2.56 5.08
C ASP A 214 7.09 2.07 3.66
N HIS A 215 5.80 1.89 3.33
CA HIS A 215 5.37 1.57 1.96
C HIS A 215 5.76 2.65 0.95
N PHE A 216 5.53 3.93 1.28
CA PHE A 216 5.94 5.07 0.45
C PHE A 216 7.45 5.10 0.22
N ILE A 217 8.26 4.86 1.25
CA ILE A 217 9.73 4.81 1.13
C ILE A 217 10.15 3.72 0.13
N HIS A 218 9.54 2.53 0.20
CA HIS A 218 9.82 1.45 -0.75
C HIS A 218 9.42 1.81 -2.18
N CYS A 219 8.22 2.36 -2.39
CA CYS A 219 7.79 2.79 -3.72
C CYS A 219 8.65 3.93 -4.28
N ARG A 220 9.11 4.85 -3.42
CA ARG A 220 10.03 5.91 -3.80
C ARG A 220 11.38 5.36 -4.24
N ALA A 221 11.94 4.40 -3.51
CA ALA A 221 13.19 3.76 -3.88
C ALA A 221 13.09 3.12 -5.29
N ALA A 222 12.00 2.40 -5.55
CA ALA A 222 11.76 1.82 -6.88
C ALA A 222 11.60 2.89 -7.98
N MET A 223 10.95 4.02 -7.70
CA MET A 223 10.89 5.16 -8.63
C MET A 223 12.27 5.76 -8.91
N ALA A 224 13.08 5.97 -7.86
CA ALA A 224 14.44 6.48 -7.99
C ALA A 224 15.34 5.52 -8.79
N GLU A 225 15.15 4.21 -8.66
CA GLU A 225 15.83 3.21 -9.49
C GLU A 225 15.43 3.33 -10.97
N ILE A 226 14.14 3.52 -11.27
CA ILE A 226 13.66 3.74 -12.66
C ILE A 226 14.29 5.00 -13.26
N GLU A 227 14.31 6.10 -12.50
CA GLU A 227 14.96 7.34 -12.91
C GLU A 227 16.47 7.18 -13.11
N LEU A 228 17.14 6.42 -12.23
CA LEU A 228 18.54 6.08 -12.37
C LEU A 228 18.78 5.31 -13.68
N HIS A 229 18.01 4.26 -13.96
CA HIS A 229 18.17 3.48 -15.19
C HIS A 229 17.99 4.34 -16.45
N GLU A 230 17.09 5.31 -16.43
CA GLU A 230 16.92 6.27 -17.51
C GLU A 230 18.19 7.11 -17.75
N GLN A 231 18.83 7.58 -16.66
CA GLN A 231 20.04 8.40 -16.72
C GLN A 231 21.32 7.58 -16.93
N LEU A 232 21.32 6.30 -16.56
CA LEU A 232 22.49 5.44 -16.61
C LEU A 232 22.82 5.00 -18.03
N MET A 233 21.82 4.85 -18.92
CA MET A 233 22.04 4.29 -20.26
C MET A 233 23.14 5.00 -21.09
N PRO A 234 23.21 6.34 -21.15
CA PRO A 234 24.33 7.04 -21.78
C PRO A 234 25.68 6.83 -21.06
N VAL A 235 25.65 6.78 -19.72
CA VAL A 235 26.84 6.60 -18.87
C VAL A 235 27.40 5.18 -18.98
N MET A 236 26.55 4.17 -19.13
CA MET A 236 26.93 2.77 -19.31
C MET A 236 27.80 2.58 -20.56
N ASN A 237 27.51 3.28 -21.65
CA ASN A 237 28.35 3.23 -22.84
C ASN A 237 29.75 3.81 -22.57
N ALA A 238 29.84 4.89 -21.79
CA ALA A 238 31.11 5.49 -21.40
C ALA A 238 31.90 4.57 -20.44
N LEU A 239 31.22 3.96 -19.47
CA LEU A 239 31.80 2.99 -18.54
C LEU A 239 32.27 1.73 -19.27
N ALA A 240 31.47 1.18 -20.18
CA ALA A 240 31.84 0.03 -21.01
C ALA A 240 33.06 0.34 -21.87
N ARG A 241 33.10 1.52 -22.50
CA ARG A 241 34.27 1.97 -23.27
C ARG A 241 35.51 2.11 -22.39
N ALA A 242 35.38 2.70 -21.20
CA ALA A 242 36.49 2.84 -20.26
C ALA A 242 36.99 1.49 -19.75
N SER A 243 36.07 0.55 -19.47
CA SER A 243 36.38 -0.82 -19.04
C SER A 243 37.11 -1.61 -20.13
N ALA A 244 36.60 -1.58 -21.36
CA ALA A 244 37.24 -2.21 -22.51
C ALA A 244 38.63 -1.62 -22.79
N ALA A 245 38.79 -0.29 -22.68
CA ALA A 245 40.10 0.35 -22.79
C ALA A 245 41.04 -0.07 -21.64
N ARG A 246 40.53 -0.27 -20.43
CA ARG A 246 41.33 -0.71 -19.28
C ARG A 246 41.79 -2.16 -19.41
N ARG A 247 40.99 -3.04 -20.01
CA ARG A 247 41.39 -4.41 -20.34
C ARG A 247 42.61 -4.44 -21.26
N GLN A 248 42.68 -3.54 -22.22
CA GLN A 248 43.82 -3.48 -23.16
C GLN A 248 45.16 -3.25 -22.46
N ILE A 249 45.16 -2.57 -21.31
CA ILE A 249 46.36 -2.29 -20.52
C ILE A 249 46.52 -3.19 -19.28
N ASN A 250 45.47 -3.91 -18.88
CA ASN A 250 45.48 -4.80 -17.72
C ASN A 250 44.71 -6.10 -18.01
N TYR A 251 45.45 -7.18 -18.23
CA TYR A 251 44.94 -8.51 -18.55
C TYR A 251 44.18 -9.21 -17.40
N HIS A 252 44.20 -8.64 -16.20
CA HIS A 252 43.41 -9.10 -15.04
C HIS A 252 42.21 -8.21 -14.76
N HIS A 253 42.00 -7.13 -15.52
CA HIS A 253 40.82 -6.29 -15.39
C HIS A 253 39.59 -7.05 -15.87
N ASP A 254 38.54 -7.06 -15.05
CA ASP A 254 37.24 -7.62 -15.39
C ASP A 254 36.45 -6.60 -16.20
N GLU A 255 36.20 -6.89 -17.48
CA GLU A 255 35.47 -5.98 -18.38
C GLU A 255 34.04 -5.73 -17.93
N SER A 256 33.44 -6.68 -17.19
CA SER A 256 32.06 -6.59 -16.70
C SER A 256 31.89 -5.63 -15.52
N ARG A 257 33.00 -5.14 -14.92
CA ARG A 257 32.95 -4.30 -13.73
C ARG A 257 33.88 -3.10 -13.83
N PHE A 258 33.31 -1.90 -13.64
CA PHE A 258 34.08 -0.66 -13.52
C PHE A 258 33.73 0.06 -12.21
N PRO A 259 34.64 0.14 -11.22
CA PRO A 259 34.35 0.80 -9.95
C PRO A 259 34.25 2.32 -10.13
N VAL A 260 33.18 2.92 -9.59
CA VAL A 260 32.97 4.37 -9.52
C VAL A 260 32.71 4.74 -8.07
N GLU A 261 33.49 5.66 -7.51
CA GLU A 261 33.27 6.19 -6.17
C GLU A 261 32.32 7.38 -6.23
N ILE A 262 31.27 7.37 -5.40
CA ILE A 262 30.32 8.47 -5.28
C ILE A 262 30.85 9.44 -4.21
N PRO A 263 31.10 10.72 -4.54
CA PRO A 263 31.50 11.73 -3.56
C PRO A 263 30.51 11.84 -2.39
N ARG A 264 31.01 11.94 -1.15
CA ARG A 264 30.18 12.04 0.07
C ARG A 264 29.20 13.21 0.03
N ASP A 265 29.65 14.37 -0.45
CA ASP A 265 28.82 15.58 -0.54
C ASP A 265 27.55 15.35 -1.39
N LEU A 266 27.62 14.49 -2.42
CA LEU A 266 26.46 14.13 -3.23
C LEU A 266 25.51 13.18 -2.49
N ILE A 267 26.03 12.29 -1.63
CA ILE A 267 25.22 11.41 -0.79
C ILE A 267 24.46 12.21 0.26
N GLU A 268 25.13 13.18 0.89
CA GLU A 268 24.51 14.08 1.88
C GLU A 268 23.41 14.92 1.23
N ALA A 269 23.69 15.57 0.10
CA ALA A 269 22.71 16.36 -0.64
C ALA A 269 21.50 15.52 -1.10
N ALA A 270 21.72 14.28 -1.54
CA ALA A 270 20.63 13.37 -1.90
C ALA A 270 19.79 12.97 -0.67
N SER A 271 20.42 12.74 0.47
CA SER A 271 19.72 12.41 1.72
C SER A 271 18.84 13.57 2.19
N ASP A 272 19.35 14.80 2.10
CA ASP A 272 18.59 16.01 2.43
C ASP A 272 17.40 16.21 1.50
N ALA A 273 17.59 16.01 0.19
CA ALA A 273 16.50 16.08 -0.78
C ALA A 273 15.41 15.04 -0.51
N LEU A 274 15.80 13.80 -0.20
CA LEU A 274 14.87 12.74 0.17
C LEU A 274 14.14 13.05 1.49
N ALA A 275 14.76 13.73 2.44
CA ALA A 275 14.09 14.17 3.66
C ALA A 275 13.02 15.23 3.35
N ALA A 276 13.30 16.15 2.43
CA ALA A 276 12.38 17.23 2.03
C ALA A 276 11.12 16.74 1.27
N GLU A 277 11.19 15.58 0.62
CA GLU A 277 10.05 14.97 -0.07
C GLU A 277 9.03 14.30 0.87
N MET A 278 9.38 14.10 2.13
CA MET A 278 8.45 13.55 3.12
C MET A 278 7.32 14.55 3.37
N PRO A 279 6.04 14.12 3.33
CA PRO A 279 4.93 14.99 3.69
C PRO A 279 5.13 15.56 5.10
N ALA A 280 4.94 16.88 5.25
CA ALA A 280 5.10 17.54 6.53
C ALA A 280 4.16 16.94 7.58
N ALA A 281 4.74 16.57 8.73
CA ALA A 281 4.05 15.99 9.87
C ALA A 281 2.85 16.85 10.36
#